data_AF-A0A2V6K2A6-F1
#
_entry.id   AF-A0A2V6K2A6-F1
#
_cell.length_a   1.000
_cell.length_b   1.000
_cell.length_c   1.000
_cell.angle_alpha   90.00
_cell.angle_beta   90.00
_cell.angle_gamma   90.00
#
_symmetry.space_group_name_H-M   'P 1'
#
loop_
_entity.id
_entity.type
_entity.pdbx_description
1 polymer ?
#
loop_
_entity_poly.entity_id
_entity_poly.type
_entity_poly.pdbx_seq_one_letter_code
_entity_poly.pdbx_strand_id
1 'polypeptide(L)'
;MSDKWRELLLAVGLCALAGLVFFFTTKATMHDFDYTARIASALLHRHLGLDRQPGSWLNELVPFEGSYYSVFPLGAVLSVLPVALLQQAGWIHSFPAQALTALIAGLCVLFFFGLSSVETKSVGRRIVLALFPIFGTWTWCNLGF
;
A
#
# COMPACT_ATOMS: atom_id res chain seq x y z
N MET A 1 -31.60 10.36 -11.58
CA MET A 1 -30.45 9.66 -10.97
C MET A 1 -30.64 9.64 -9.46
N SER A 2 -30.72 8.45 -8.84
CA SER A 2 -30.96 8.31 -7.38
C SER A 2 -29.81 8.92 -6.56
N ASP A 3 -30.09 9.40 -5.35
CA ASP A 3 -29.08 9.96 -4.45
C ASP A 3 -27.92 8.98 -4.16
N LYS A 4 -28.20 7.67 -4.11
CA LYS A 4 -27.17 6.64 -3.95
C LYS A 4 -26.15 6.64 -5.10
N TRP A 5 -26.61 6.87 -6.33
CA TRP A 5 -25.73 6.95 -7.50
C TRP A 5 -24.86 8.21 -7.46
N ARG A 6 -25.41 9.33 -6.98
CA ARG A 6 -24.64 10.57 -6.80
C ARG A 6 -23.54 10.40 -5.74
N GLU A 7 -23.87 9.78 -4.62
CA GLU A 7 -22.91 9.48 -3.55
C GLU A 7 -21.83 8.50 -3.99
N LEU A 8 -22.18 7.47 -4.76
CA LEU A 8 -21.21 6.54 -5.31
C LEU A 8 -20.25 7.23 -6.29
N LEU A 9 -20.77 8.05 -7.20
CA LEU A 9 -19.94 8.81 -8.14
C LEU A 9 -19.02 9.79 -7.41
N LEU A 10 -19.51 10.42 -6.33
CA LEU A 10 -18.69 11.28 -5.48
C LEU A 10 -17.57 10.49 -4.81
N ALA A 11 -17.89 9.33 -4.21
CA ALA A 11 -16.88 8.47 -3.57
C ALA A 11 -15.81 8.04 -4.58
N VAL A 12 -16.22 7.60 -5.77
CA VAL A 12 -15.32 7.23 -6.87
C VAL A 12 -14.48 8.42 -7.35
N GLY A 13 -15.07 9.61 -7.43
CA GLY A 13 -14.34 10.84 -7.76
C GLY A 13 -13.26 11.18 -6.73
N LEU A 14 -13.58 11.08 -5.43
CA LEU A 14 -12.63 11.31 -4.34
C LEU A 14 -11.52 10.24 -4.30
N CYS A 15 -11.87 8.98 -4.58
CA CYS A 15 -10.94 7.88 -4.74
C CYS A 15 -9.94 8.15 -5.85
N ALA A 16 -10.43 8.51 -7.05
CA ALA A 16 -9.60 8.80 -8.19
C ALA A 16 -8.69 10.02 -7.92
N LEU A 17 -9.24 11.08 -7.30
CA LEU A 17 -8.47 12.25 -6.91
C LEU A 17 -7.33 11.88 -5.94
N ALA A 18 -7.63 11.14 -4.88
CA ALA A 18 -6.61 10.72 -3.93
C ALA A 18 -5.56 9.82 -4.56
N GLY A 19 -5.98 8.84 -5.38
CA GLY A 19 -5.07 7.99 -6.13
C GLY A 19 -4.15 8.80 -7.04
N LEU A 20 -4.69 9.78 -7.78
CA LEU A 20 -3.88 10.66 -8.64
C LEU A 20 -2.88 11.48 -7.83
N VAL A 21 -3.30 12.08 -6.72
CA VAL A 21 -2.40 12.85 -5.86
C VAL A 21 -1.25 11.96 -5.41
N PHE A 22 -1.53 10.78 -4.83
CA PHE A 22 -0.48 9.88 -4.38
C PHE A 22 0.37 9.32 -5.52
N PHE A 23 -0.19 9.07 -6.70
CA PHE A 23 0.58 8.60 -7.85
C PHE A 23 1.68 9.59 -8.25
N PHE A 24 1.38 10.89 -8.22
CA PHE A 24 2.33 11.94 -8.60
C PHE A 24 3.25 12.39 -7.46
N THR A 25 2.84 12.22 -6.20
CA THR A 25 3.63 12.71 -5.06
C THR A 25 4.49 11.61 -4.41
N THR A 26 4.12 10.33 -4.57
CA THR A 26 4.92 9.21 -4.06
C THR A 26 6.22 9.09 -4.85
N LYS A 27 7.37 9.04 -4.17
CA LYS A 27 8.66 8.76 -4.81
C LYS A 27 8.67 7.41 -5.52
N ALA A 28 9.20 7.39 -6.75
CA ALA A 28 9.26 6.19 -7.60
C ALA A 28 10.08 5.06 -6.97
N THR A 29 11.16 5.41 -6.28
CA THR A 29 12.09 4.47 -5.68
C THR A 29 11.88 4.40 -4.18
N MET A 30 10.89 3.63 -3.75
CA MET A 30 10.92 2.96 -2.45
C MET A 30 11.71 1.64 -2.54
N HIS A 31 12.77 1.63 -3.36
CA HIS A 31 13.65 0.47 -3.53
C HIS A 31 14.25 0.03 -2.19
N ASP A 32 14.51 0.99 -1.31
CA ASP A 32 15.07 0.72 0.03
C ASP A 32 14.03 0.15 1.03
N PHE A 33 12.74 0.08 0.64
CA PHE A 33 11.65 -0.45 1.46
C PHE A 33 11.03 -1.73 0.89
N ASP A 34 11.63 -2.33 -0.14
CA ASP A 34 11.09 -3.52 -0.83
C ASP A 34 11.36 -4.84 -0.10
N TYR A 35 11.93 -4.83 1.11
CA TYR A 35 12.30 -6.03 1.86
C TYR A 35 11.14 -6.99 2.08
N THR A 36 9.94 -6.46 2.28
CA THR A 36 8.73 -7.28 2.44
C THR A 36 8.44 -8.05 1.15
N ALA A 37 8.68 -7.43 -0.02
CA ALA A 37 8.57 -8.08 -1.33
C ALA A 37 9.73 -9.07 -1.58
N ARG A 38 10.95 -8.79 -1.10
CA ARG A 38 12.09 -9.72 -1.17
C ARG A 38 11.82 -11.01 -0.40
N ILE A 39 11.28 -10.89 0.81
CA ILE A 39 10.91 -12.05 1.64
C ILE A 39 9.72 -12.78 1.02
N ALA A 40 8.73 -12.07 0.46
CA ALA A 40 7.66 -12.71 -0.30
C ALA A 40 8.18 -13.51 -1.50
N SER A 41 9.17 -12.97 -2.21
CA SER A 41 9.87 -13.68 -3.29
C SER A 41 10.61 -14.92 -2.77
N ALA A 42 11.31 -14.81 -1.62
CA ALA A 42 11.97 -15.95 -0.99
C ALA A 42 10.97 -17.07 -0.64
N LEU A 43 9.80 -16.72 -0.08
CA LEU A 43 8.74 -17.68 0.22
C LEU A 43 8.25 -18.42 -1.03
N LEU A 44 8.10 -17.73 -2.16
CA LEU A 44 7.74 -18.37 -3.44
C LEU A 44 8.80 -19.37 -3.92
N HIS A 45 10.06 -19.20 -3.51
CA HIS A 45 11.16 -20.13 -3.75
C HIS A 45 11.37 -21.14 -2.61
N ARG A 46 10.44 -21.23 -1.66
CA ARG A 46 10.46 -22.13 -0.48
C ARG A 46 11.53 -21.77 0.56
N HIS A 47 11.98 -20.53 0.59
CA HIS A 47 12.94 -20.02 1.56
C HIS A 47 12.23 -19.12 2.58
N LEU A 48 12.51 -19.27 3.87
CA LEU A 48 11.90 -18.48 4.95
C LEU A 48 12.59 -17.12 5.17
N GLY A 49 13.79 -16.95 4.62
CA GLY A 49 14.60 -15.76 4.71
C GLY A 49 15.44 -15.59 3.44
N LEU A 50 16.31 -14.59 3.42
CA LEU A 50 17.25 -14.38 2.33
C LEU A 50 18.55 -15.15 2.61
N ASP A 51 19.12 -15.76 1.57
CA ASP A 51 20.38 -16.52 1.68
C ASP A 51 21.62 -15.62 1.54
N ARG A 52 21.43 -14.34 1.26
CA ARG A 52 22.49 -13.34 1.10
C ARG A 52 22.15 -12.10 1.89
N GLN A 53 23.19 -11.49 2.46
CA GLN A 53 23.03 -10.21 3.14
C GLN A 53 22.47 -9.19 2.15
N PRO A 54 21.35 -8.52 2.47
CA PRO A 54 20.92 -7.38 1.69
C PRO A 54 21.97 -6.25 1.81
N GLY A 55 21.84 -5.20 1.00
CA GLY A 55 22.72 -4.03 1.17
C GLY A 55 22.60 -3.45 2.59
N SER A 56 23.65 -2.76 3.05
CA SER A 56 23.71 -2.17 4.40
C SER A 56 22.61 -1.14 4.71
N TRP A 57 21.84 -0.75 3.70
CA TRP A 57 20.65 0.08 3.83
C TRP A 57 19.46 -0.68 4.45
N LEU A 58 19.45 -2.02 4.41
CA LEU A 58 18.38 -2.85 4.94
C LEU A 58 18.75 -3.50 6.27
N ASN A 59 18.52 -2.77 7.36
CA ASN A 59 18.90 -3.15 8.71
C ASN A 59 17.81 -3.97 9.43
N GLU A 60 16.65 -4.13 8.81
CA GLU A 60 15.45 -4.78 9.36
C GLU A 60 15.49 -6.31 9.28
N LEU A 61 16.52 -6.88 8.66
CA LEU A 61 16.71 -8.34 8.63
C LEU A 61 17.66 -8.81 9.73
N VAL A 62 17.23 -9.83 10.47
CA VAL A 62 17.99 -10.44 11.54
C VAL A 62 18.79 -11.63 10.99
N PRO A 63 20.12 -11.64 11.10
CA PRO A 63 20.94 -12.78 10.71
C PRO A 63 20.78 -13.92 11.71
N PHE A 64 20.51 -15.13 11.23
CA PHE A 64 20.47 -16.34 12.04
C PHE A 64 20.84 -17.56 11.18
N GLU A 65 21.76 -18.40 11.66
CA GLU A 65 22.22 -19.63 10.97
C GLU A 65 22.55 -19.46 9.46
N GLY A 66 23.18 -18.34 9.09
CA GLY A 66 23.57 -18.06 7.70
C GLY A 66 22.46 -17.55 6.79
N SER A 67 21.26 -17.32 7.31
CA SER A 67 20.12 -16.70 6.61
C SER A 67 19.73 -15.37 7.24
N TYR A 68 18.95 -14.57 6.52
CA TYR A 68 18.49 -13.24 6.95
C TYR A 68 16.96 -13.20 6.99
N TYR A 69 16.39 -13.06 8.19
CA TYR A 69 14.96 -13.17 8.43
C TYR A 69 14.32 -11.80 8.69
N SER A 70 13.08 -11.63 8.27
CA SER A 70 12.32 -10.41 8.56
C SER A 70 11.73 -10.45 9.97
N VAL A 71 11.85 -9.34 10.68
CA VAL A 71 11.13 -9.10 11.94
C VAL A 71 9.68 -8.65 11.73
N PHE A 72 9.29 -8.36 10.48
CA PHE A 72 7.94 -7.90 10.18
C PHE A 72 6.92 -9.02 10.28
N PRO A 73 5.67 -8.70 10.66
CA PRO A 73 4.59 -9.67 10.70
C PRO A 73 4.42 -10.38 9.35
N LEU A 74 4.21 -11.69 9.39
CA LEU A 74 3.94 -12.51 8.19
C LEU A 74 2.81 -11.93 7.33
N GLY A 75 1.79 -11.34 7.94
CA GLY A 75 0.68 -10.69 7.22
C GLY A 75 1.12 -9.60 6.24
N ALA A 76 2.16 -8.83 6.57
CA ALA A 76 2.71 -7.82 5.66
C ALA A 76 3.42 -8.46 4.46
N VAL A 77 4.10 -9.60 4.67
CA VAL A 77 4.72 -10.38 3.59
C VAL A 77 3.66 -11.00 2.69
N LEU A 78 2.60 -11.56 3.27
CA LEU A 78 1.52 -12.16 2.50
C LEU A 78 0.75 -11.14 1.67
N SER A 79 0.60 -9.90 2.14
CA SER A 79 -0.12 -8.86 1.39
C SER A 79 0.59 -8.43 0.10
N VAL A 80 1.91 -8.63 0.01
CA VAL A 80 2.71 -8.33 -1.19
C VAL A 80 3.03 -9.55 -2.05
N LEU A 81 2.58 -10.76 -1.68
CA LEU A 81 2.73 -11.96 -2.52
C LEU A 81 2.20 -11.79 -3.95
N PRO A 82 1.06 -11.11 -4.21
CA PRO A 82 0.61 -10.87 -5.58
C PRO A 82 1.66 -10.13 -6.41
N VAL A 83 2.36 -9.15 -5.83
CA VAL A 83 3.45 -8.42 -6.49
C VAL A 83 4.61 -9.36 -6.78
N ALA A 84 5.01 -10.18 -5.81
CA ALA A 84 6.10 -11.15 -5.98
C ALA A 84 5.78 -12.20 -7.06
N LEU A 85 4.52 -12.64 -7.18
CA LEU A 85 4.06 -13.55 -8.25
C LEU A 85 4.17 -12.89 -9.63
N LEU A 86 3.78 -11.62 -9.74
CA LEU A 86 3.92 -10.86 -10.99
C LEU A 86 5.39 -10.66 -11.38
N GLN A 87 6.27 -10.48 -10.40
CA GLN A 87 7.72 -10.44 -10.61
C GLN A 87 8.27 -11.78 -11.07
N GLN A 88 7.84 -12.88 -10.44
CA GLN A 88 8.26 -14.24 -10.82
C GLN A 88 7.77 -14.61 -12.23
N ALA A 89 6.59 -14.15 -12.63
CA ALA A 89 6.06 -14.31 -13.98
C ALA A 89 6.73 -13.38 -15.02
N GLY A 90 7.59 -12.46 -14.58
CA GLY A 90 8.30 -11.51 -15.44
C GLY A 90 7.45 -10.35 -15.96
N TRP A 91 6.26 -10.11 -15.40
CA TRP A 91 5.36 -9.03 -15.85
C TRP A 91 5.76 -7.65 -15.32
N ILE A 92 6.41 -7.63 -14.16
CA ILE A 92 6.98 -6.41 -13.56
C ILE A 92 8.39 -6.73 -13.06
N HIS A 93 9.31 -5.76 -13.18
CA HIS A 93 10.71 -5.97 -12.78
C HIS A 93 11.07 -5.28 -11.46
N SER A 94 10.26 -4.32 -11.02
CA SER A 94 10.49 -3.52 -9.83
C SER A 94 9.23 -3.45 -8.98
N PHE A 95 9.40 -3.23 -7.68
CA PHE A 95 8.26 -3.07 -6.78
C PHE A 95 7.48 -1.79 -7.16
N PRO A 96 6.18 -1.89 -7.52
CA PRO A 96 5.42 -0.77 -8.09
C PRO A 96 4.87 0.13 -6.98
N ALA A 97 5.76 0.72 -6.18
CA ALA A 97 5.41 1.48 -4.98
C ALA A 97 4.40 2.62 -5.27
N GLN A 98 4.63 3.39 -6.33
CA GLN A 98 3.74 4.48 -6.72
C GLN A 98 2.32 4.00 -7.01
N ALA A 99 2.18 2.96 -7.84
CA ALA A 99 0.89 2.43 -8.23
C ALA A 99 0.15 1.79 -7.04
N LEU A 100 0.88 1.05 -6.19
CA LEU A 100 0.31 0.43 -5.00
C LEU A 100 -0.14 1.47 -3.98
N THR A 101 0.69 2.46 -3.69
CA THR A 101 0.34 3.56 -2.78
C THR A 101 -0.87 4.33 -3.28
N ALA A 102 -0.90 4.68 -4.58
CA ALA A 102 -2.03 5.36 -5.20
C ALA A 102 -3.33 4.55 -5.08
N LEU A 103 -3.26 3.25 -5.38
CA LEU A 103 -4.40 2.34 -5.28
C LEU A 103 -4.90 2.23 -3.84
N ILE A 104 -4.00 2.01 -2.88
CA ILE A 104 -4.34 1.89 -1.45
C ILE A 104 -4.97 3.19 -0.95
N ALA A 105 -4.37 4.35 -1.22
CA ALA A 105 -4.90 5.65 -0.81
C ALA A 105 -6.32 5.87 -1.35
N GLY A 106 -6.55 5.61 -2.64
CA GLY A 106 -7.88 5.71 -3.25
C GLY A 106 -8.90 4.74 -2.63
N LEU A 107 -8.53 3.46 -2.48
CA LEU A 107 -9.41 2.45 -1.88
C LEU A 107 -9.74 2.76 -0.42
N CYS A 108 -8.81 3.32 0.34
CA CYS A 108 -9.07 3.78 1.70
C CYS A 108 -10.06 4.95 1.72
N VAL A 109 -9.98 5.90 0.78
CA VAL A 109 -11.01 6.95 0.63
C VAL A 109 -12.39 6.35 0.38
N LEU A 110 -12.51 5.38 -0.53
CA LEU A 110 -13.79 4.68 -0.77
C LEU A 110 -14.30 4.01 0.50
N PHE A 111 -13.43 3.27 1.18
CA PHE A 111 -13.76 2.56 2.40
C PHE A 111 -14.25 3.51 3.49
N PHE A 112 -13.51 4.58 3.78
CA PHE A 112 -13.89 5.54 4.83
C PHE A 112 -15.14 6.36 4.45
N PHE A 113 -15.32 6.69 3.17
CA PHE A 113 -16.56 7.32 2.70
C PHE A 113 -17.78 6.41 2.88
N GLY A 114 -17.61 5.10 2.65
CA GLY A 114 -18.62 4.09 2.97
C GLY A 114 -18.85 3.98 4.48
N LEU A 115 -17.80 3.80 5.26
CA LEU A 115 -17.86 3.63 6.71
C LEU A 115 -18.53 4.83 7.41
N SER A 116 -18.24 6.05 6.96
CA SER A 116 -18.82 7.27 7.53
C SER A 116 -20.35 7.33 7.45
N SER A 117 -21.00 6.52 6.59
CA SER A 117 -22.46 6.43 6.55
C SER A 117 -23.08 5.80 7.79
N VAL A 118 -22.29 5.08 8.59
CA VAL A 118 -22.74 4.51 9.88
C VAL A 118 -23.08 5.63 10.87
N GLU A 119 -22.26 6.68 10.90
CA GLU A 119 -22.38 7.77 11.89
C GLU A 119 -23.13 8.99 11.37
N THR A 120 -23.11 9.25 10.06
CA THR A 120 -23.73 10.47 9.52
C THR A 120 -24.25 10.33 8.09
N LYS A 121 -25.41 10.95 7.84
CA LYS A 121 -25.98 11.11 6.50
C LYS A 121 -25.48 12.37 5.78
N SER A 122 -24.78 13.27 6.49
CA SER A 122 -24.29 14.51 5.89
C SER A 122 -23.11 14.22 4.96
N VAL A 123 -23.31 14.42 3.65
CA VAL A 123 -22.29 14.20 2.63
C VAL A 123 -21.01 14.98 2.94
N GLY A 124 -21.11 16.26 3.34
CA GLY A 124 -19.94 17.07 3.68
C GLY A 124 -19.10 16.47 4.81
N ARG A 125 -19.74 15.98 5.88
CA ARG A 125 -19.03 15.31 6.97
C ARG A 125 -18.38 14.01 6.51
N ARG A 126 -19.05 13.24 5.65
CA ARG A 126 -18.51 12.00 5.08
C ARG A 126 -17.28 12.26 4.22
N ILE A 127 -17.26 13.33 3.43
CA ILE A 127 -16.07 13.75 2.67
C ILE A 127 -14.90 14.01 3.63
N VAL A 128 -15.12 14.80 4.68
CA VAL A 128 -14.08 15.13 5.66
C VAL A 128 -13.56 13.86 6.34
N LEU A 129 -14.45 12.98 6.81
CA LEU A 129 -14.09 11.72 7.47
C LEU A 129 -13.36 10.75 6.53
N ALA A 130 -13.64 10.80 5.23
CA ALA A 130 -12.95 9.98 4.24
C ALA A 130 -11.55 10.48 3.91
N LEU A 131 -11.37 11.80 3.82
CA LEU A 131 -10.10 12.42 3.43
C LEU A 131 -9.15 12.62 4.61
N PHE A 132 -9.66 12.80 5.83
CA PHE A 132 -8.83 13.12 6.99
C PHE A 132 -7.78 12.04 7.30
N PRO A 133 -8.07 10.73 7.33
CA PRO A 133 -7.03 9.72 7.55
C PRO A 133 -5.96 9.73 6.45
N ILE A 134 -6.35 10.05 5.22
CA ILE A 134 -5.49 9.95 4.04
C ILE A 134 -4.55 11.15 3.93
N PHE A 135 -5.08 12.36 4.09
CA PHE A 135 -4.32 13.61 3.91
C PHE A 135 -3.90 14.27 5.22
N GLY A 136 -4.60 13.99 6.32
CA GLY A 136 -4.36 14.61 7.63
C GLY A 136 -3.58 13.73 8.61
N THR A 137 -3.27 12.47 8.27
CA THR A 137 -2.59 11.55 9.19
C THR A 137 -1.43 10.79 8.53
N TRP A 138 -1.29 9.50 8.84
CA TRP A 138 -0.13 8.69 8.55
C TRP A 138 0.07 8.43 7.04
N THR A 139 -0.99 8.32 6.23
CA THR A 139 -0.82 7.94 4.82
C THR A 139 -0.03 8.99 4.05
N TRP A 140 -0.39 10.27 4.17
CA TRP A 140 0.38 11.37 3.58
C TRP A 140 1.79 11.49 4.18
N CYS A 141 1.92 11.45 5.51
CA CYS A 141 3.22 11.60 6.18
C CYS A 141 4.22 10.47 5.87
N ASN A 142 3.74 9.26 5.55
CA ASN A 142 4.61 8.13 5.25
C ASN A 142 4.85 7.95 3.74
N LEU A 143 3.87 8.29 2.91
CA LEU A 143 3.87 7.89 1.49
C LEU A 143 3.72 9.06 0.52
N GLY A 144 3.43 10.27 1.01
CA GLY A 144 3.07 11.42 0.18
C GLY A 144 4.23 12.23 -0.38
N PHE A 145 5.49 11.93 -0.03
CA PHE A 145 6.67 12.71 -0.47
C PHE A 145 7.98 11.92 -0.51
#